data_AF-A0A1Y6C8T3-F1
#
_entry.id   AF-A0A1Y6C8T3-F1
#
_cell.length_a   1.000
_cell.length_b   1.000
_cell.length_c   1.000
_cell.angle_alpha   90.00
_cell.angle_beta   90.00
_cell.angle_gamma   90.00
#
_symmetry.space_group_name_H-M   'P 1'
#
loop_
_entity.id
_entity.type
_entity.pdbx_description
1 polymer ?
#
loop_
_entity_poly.entity_id
_entity_poly.type
_entity_poly.pdbx_seq_one_letter_code
_entity_poly.pdbx_strand_id
1 'polypeptide(L)'
;MAGGDEQSDSLFGVDTLRRAALVFAPLALAAALVVYLLFHVQATALRNAEQADEERVVEIGRQRGDGELAAILSDLRYLARQQALQRWLASPDAEARQALAEDYHAFAAEKSLYDQIRLIAPDGRELVRVNWNGGSPVVVPDDQLQDKAARPYVAETLKRGPGAI
;
A
#
# COMPACT_ATOMS: atom_id res chain seq x y z
N MET A 1 29.56 -0.24 -97.53
CA MET A 1 28.26 -0.87 -97.24
C MET A 1 28.15 -0.92 -95.73
N ALA A 2 27.37 0.02 -95.16
CA ALA A 2 26.05 -0.25 -94.57
C ALA A 2 26.19 -1.17 -93.34
N GLY A 3 25.89 -0.78 -92.12
CA GLY A 3 24.94 0.21 -91.61
C GLY A 3 24.26 -0.43 -90.39
N GLY A 4 23.70 0.38 -89.50
CA GLY A 4 22.86 -0.07 -88.38
C GLY A 4 23.65 -0.11 -87.07
N ASP A 5 23.80 1.02 -86.41
CA ASP A 5 22.82 1.66 -85.50
C ASP A 5 22.91 1.09 -84.09
N GLU A 6 23.55 1.92 -83.28
CA GLU A 6 23.42 2.04 -81.84
C GLU A 6 21.97 1.89 -81.38
N GLN A 7 21.75 0.99 -80.42
CA GLN A 7 20.66 1.12 -79.47
C GLN A 7 21.02 0.37 -78.19
N SER A 8 21.89 0.99 -77.39
CA SER A 8 22.14 0.63 -76.01
C SER A 8 21.34 1.53 -75.07
N ASP A 9 20.33 0.93 -74.43
CA ASP A 9 19.82 1.20 -73.08
C ASP A 9 19.46 2.63 -72.65
N SER A 10 18.16 2.93 -72.74
CA SER A 10 17.48 3.80 -71.76
C SER A 10 16.08 3.24 -71.45
N LEU A 11 16.04 2.12 -70.73
CA LEU A 11 14.86 1.28 -70.51
C LEU A 11 13.79 1.82 -69.55
N PHE A 12 13.87 3.05 -69.05
CA PHE A 12 12.79 3.64 -68.24
C PHE A 12 12.59 5.13 -68.56
N GLY A 13 11.62 5.42 -69.43
CA GLY A 13 11.21 6.78 -69.77
C GLY A 13 10.55 7.49 -68.59
N VAL A 14 10.79 8.79 -68.46
CA VAL A 14 10.22 9.65 -67.40
C VAL A 14 8.69 9.51 -67.27
N ASP A 15 8.02 9.16 -68.38
CA ASP A 15 6.57 8.91 -68.43
C ASP A 15 6.10 7.63 -67.71
N THR A 16 6.88 6.55 -67.75
CA THR A 16 6.55 5.31 -67.00
C THR A 16 6.74 5.53 -65.50
N LEU A 17 7.77 6.28 -65.12
CA LEU A 17 8.01 6.72 -63.74
C LEU A 17 6.88 7.62 -63.22
N ARG A 18 6.42 8.59 -64.02
CA ARG A 18 5.32 9.50 -63.64
C ARG A 18 3.98 8.76 -63.44
N ARG A 19 3.65 7.82 -64.33
CA ARG A 19 2.43 7.00 -64.21
C ARG A 19 2.49 6.05 -63.02
N ALA A 20 3.65 5.42 -62.79
CA ALA A 20 3.86 4.61 -61.60
C ALA A 20 3.69 5.46 -60.32
N ALA A 21 4.33 6.64 -60.25
CA ALA A 21 4.24 7.53 -59.10
C ALA A 21 2.79 7.96 -58.78
N LEU A 22 1.96 8.24 -59.79
CA LEU A 22 0.54 8.60 -59.57
C LEU A 22 -0.30 7.48 -58.97
N VAL A 23 0.07 6.22 -59.18
CA VAL A 23 -0.63 5.05 -58.61
C VAL A 23 -0.04 4.67 -57.24
N PHE A 24 1.29 4.69 -57.10
CA PHE A 24 1.96 4.31 -55.86
C PHE A 24 1.87 5.39 -54.76
N ALA A 25 1.82 6.67 -55.11
CA ALA A 25 1.70 7.76 -54.14
C ALA A 25 0.43 7.71 -53.27
N PRO A 26 -0.80 7.55 -53.81
CA PRO A 26 -1.99 7.45 -52.96
C PRO A 26 -2.01 6.18 -52.11
N LEU A 27 -1.47 5.07 -52.63
CA LEU A 27 -1.33 3.83 -51.86
C LEU A 27 -0.35 3.99 -50.70
N ALA A 28 0.81 4.62 -50.95
CA ALA A 28 1.79 4.94 -49.93
C ALA A 28 1.24 5.91 -48.89
N LEU A 29 0.45 6.91 -49.32
CA LEU A 29 -0.22 7.85 -48.43
C LEU A 29 -1.25 7.13 -47.54
N ALA A 30 -2.05 6.24 -48.11
CA ALA A 30 -3.02 5.45 -47.36
C ALA A 30 -2.34 4.52 -46.36
N ALA A 31 -1.24 3.85 -46.75
CA ALA A 31 -0.44 3.03 -45.85
C ALA A 31 0.18 3.85 -44.71
N ALA A 32 0.75 5.02 -45.03
CA ALA A 32 1.29 5.95 -44.04
C ALA A 32 0.20 6.45 -43.08
N LEU A 33 -1.00 6.74 -43.58
CA LEU A 33 -2.15 7.15 -42.76
C LEU A 33 -2.59 6.03 -41.82
N VAL A 34 -2.69 4.79 -42.30
CA VAL A 34 -3.01 3.63 -41.46
C VAL A 34 -1.97 3.43 -40.37
N VAL A 35 -0.67 3.47 -40.72
CA VAL A 35 0.43 3.37 -39.75
C VAL A 35 0.36 4.51 -38.71
N TYR A 36 0.10 5.74 -39.16
CA TYR A 36 -0.06 6.90 -38.28
C TYR A 36 -1.23 6.72 -37.29
N LEU A 37 -2.39 6.29 -37.79
CA LEU A 37 -3.57 6.04 -36.95
C LEU A 37 -3.31 4.92 -35.94
N LEU A 38 -2.68 3.83 -36.37
CA LEU A 38 -2.30 2.73 -35.48
C LEU A 38 -1.31 3.20 -34.40
N PHE A 39 -0.34 4.04 -34.76
CA PHE A 39 0.61 4.62 -33.81
C PHE A 39 -0.09 5.54 -32.80
N HIS A 40 -1.02 6.39 -33.25
CA HIS A 40 -1.80 7.25 -32.36
C HIS A 40 -2.69 6.46 -31.39
N VAL A 41 -3.34 5.40 -31.88
CA VAL A 41 -4.16 4.52 -31.03
C VAL A 41 -3.29 3.82 -30.00
N GLN A 42 -2.13 3.27 -30.39
CA GLN A 42 -1.20 2.61 -29.48
C GLN A 42 -0.62 3.56 -28.43
N ALA A 43 -0.22 4.77 -28.83
CA ALA A 43 0.33 5.77 -27.92
C ALA A 43 -0.69 6.22 -26.86
N THR A 44 -1.98 6.27 -27.23
CA THR A 44 -3.05 6.60 -26.28
C THR A 44 -3.36 5.41 -25.36
N ALA A 45 -3.37 4.18 -25.90
CA ALA A 45 -3.59 2.97 -25.13
C ALA A 45 -2.50 2.73 -24.07
N LEU A 46 -1.24 2.98 -24.41
CA LEU A 46 -0.12 2.84 -23.47
C LEU A 46 -0.22 3.82 -22.31
N ARG A 47 -0.54 5.09 -22.59
CA ARG A 47 -0.73 6.13 -21.57
C ARG A 47 -1.90 5.83 -20.63
N ASN A 48 -3.02 5.35 -21.19
CA ASN A 48 -4.19 4.97 -20.38
C ASN A 48 -3.90 3.74 -19.50
N ALA A 49 -3.07 2.81 -19.99
CA ALA A 49 -2.65 1.65 -19.19
C ALA A 49 -1.76 2.06 -18.01
N GLU A 50 -0.82 2.99 -18.22
CA GLU A 50 0.01 3.54 -17.14
C GLU A 50 -0.83 4.26 -16.07
N GLN A 51 -1.79 5.10 -16.48
CA GLN A 51 -2.69 5.78 -15.54
C GLN A 51 -3.59 4.83 -14.76
N ALA A 52 -4.11 3.77 -15.41
CA ALA A 52 -4.93 2.77 -14.74
C ALA A 52 -4.15 1.96 -13.70
N ASP A 53 -2.84 1.77 -13.89
CA ASP A 53 -1.99 1.10 -12.92
C ASP A 53 -1.64 2.01 -11.73
N GLU A 54 -1.44 3.32 -11.96
CA GLU A 54 -1.25 4.30 -10.87
C GLU A 54 -2.47 4.34 -9.93
N GLU A 55 -3.69 4.40 -10.48
CA GLU A 55 -4.93 4.42 -9.67
C GLU A 55 -5.14 3.10 -8.89
N ARG A 56 -4.76 1.96 -9.48
CA ARG A 56 -4.81 0.65 -8.80
C ARG A 56 -3.87 0.58 -7.62
N VAL A 57 -2.65 1.09 -7.74
CA VAL A 57 -1.67 1.08 -6.63
C VAL A 57 -2.18 1.89 -5.45
N VAL A 58 -2.80 3.05 -5.71
CA VAL A 58 -3.40 3.89 -4.67
C VAL A 58 -4.60 3.22 -4.03
N GLU A 59 -5.51 2.64 -4.81
CA GLU A 59 -6.71 1.98 -4.27
C GLU A 59 -6.38 0.71 -3.48
N ILE A 60 -5.40 -0.09 -3.94
CA ILE A 60 -4.88 -1.24 -3.17
C ILE A 60 -4.25 -0.77 -1.86
N GLY A 61 -3.50 0.34 -1.88
CA GLY A 61 -2.97 0.96 -0.67
C GLY A 61 -4.06 1.40 0.30
N ARG A 62 -5.14 2.01 -0.22
CA ARG A 62 -6.29 2.47 0.56
C ARG A 62 -7.06 1.30 1.20
N GLN A 63 -7.35 0.26 0.42
CA GLN A 63 -8.06 -0.93 0.91
C GLN A 63 -7.25 -1.72 1.94
N ARG A 64 -5.92 -1.79 1.78
CA ARG A 64 -5.04 -2.39 2.81
C ARG A 64 -5.06 -1.59 4.10
N GLY A 65 -5.03 -0.26 4.02
CA GLY A 65 -5.10 0.61 5.20
C GLY A 65 -6.39 0.43 6.00
N ASP A 66 -7.54 0.37 5.32
CA ASP A 66 -8.84 0.16 6.00
C ASP A 66 -8.91 -1.21 6.70
N GLY A 67 -8.37 -2.26 6.07
CA GLY A 67 -8.31 -3.59 6.65
C GLY A 67 -7.37 -3.68 7.87
N GLU A 68 -6.19 -3.06 7.79
CA GLU A 68 -5.24 -2.99 8.90
C GLU A 68 -5.80 -2.23 10.10
N LEU A 69 -6.44 -1.08 9.87
CA LEU A 69 -7.09 -0.33 10.93
C LEU A 69 -8.22 -1.12 11.58
N ALA A 70 -9.05 -1.81 10.78
CA ALA A 70 -10.11 -2.67 11.31
C ALA A 70 -9.55 -3.80 12.18
N ALA A 71 -8.43 -4.41 11.78
CA ALA A 71 -7.74 -5.43 12.57
C ALA A 71 -7.21 -4.86 13.89
N ILE A 72 -6.53 -3.71 13.87
CA ILE A 72 -6.02 -3.03 15.08
C ILE A 72 -7.17 -2.68 16.04
N LEU A 73 -8.30 -2.20 15.53
CA LEU A 73 -9.47 -1.89 16.35
C LEU A 73 -10.12 -3.13 16.95
N SER A 74 -10.15 -4.25 16.20
CA SER A 74 -10.61 -5.53 16.72
C SER A 74 -9.73 -6.01 17.88
N ASP A 75 -8.42 -5.92 17.70
CA ASP A 75 -7.41 -6.28 18.69
C ASP A 75 -7.52 -5.43 19.96
N LEU A 76 -7.66 -4.11 19.82
CA LEU A 76 -7.88 -3.21 20.94
C LEU A 76 -9.17 -3.52 21.71
N ARG A 77 -10.26 -3.83 20.99
CA ARG A 77 -11.54 -4.21 21.61
C ARG A 77 -11.44 -5.54 22.35
N TYR A 78 -10.68 -6.49 21.83
CA TYR A 78 -10.39 -7.75 22.50
C TYR A 78 -9.66 -7.49 23.82
N LEU A 79 -8.53 -6.76 23.78
CA LEU A 79 -7.74 -6.44 24.98
C LEU A 79 -8.54 -5.65 26.03
N ALA A 80 -9.41 -4.73 25.59
CA ALA A 80 -10.26 -3.94 26.47
C ALA A 80 -11.38 -4.75 27.16
N ARG A 81 -11.73 -5.92 26.63
CA ARG A 81 -12.84 -6.77 27.12
C ARG A 81 -12.37 -8.12 27.66
N GLN A 82 -11.08 -8.42 27.60
CA GLN A 82 -10.56 -9.73 28.01
C GLN A 82 -10.80 -10.01 29.49
N GLN A 83 -10.99 -11.28 29.82
CA GLN A 83 -11.35 -11.70 31.17
C GLN A 83 -10.30 -11.33 32.22
N ALA A 84 -9.00 -11.43 31.89
CA ALA A 84 -7.94 -11.09 32.83
C ALA A 84 -7.97 -9.61 33.26
N LEU A 85 -8.29 -8.71 32.32
CA LEU A 85 -8.45 -7.30 32.65
C LEU A 85 -9.65 -7.08 33.57
N GLN A 86 -10.79 -7.71 33.27
CA GLN A 86 -12.00 -7.59 34.11
C GLN A 86 -11.78 -8.16 35.51
N ARG A 87 -11.05 -9.28 35.63
CA ARG A 87 -10.67 -9.87 36.92
C ARG A 87 -9.79 -8.92 37.73
N TRP A 88 -8.77 -8.34 37.10
CA TRP A 88 -7.87 -7.39 37.76
C TRP A 88 -8.60 -6.11 38.18
N LEU A 89 -9.53 -5.60 37.37
CA LEU A 89 -10.36 -4.44 37.73
C LEU A 89 -11.32 -4.72 38.90
N ALA A 90 -11.81 -5.96 39.02
CA ALA A 90 -12.70 -6.36 40.11
C ALA A 90 -11.95 -6.64 41.42
N SER A 91 -10.76 -7.25 41.35
CA SER A 91 -9.88 -7.53 42.48
C SER A 91 -8.44 -7.24 42.06
N PRO A 92 -7.91 -6.03 42.33
CA PRO A 92 -6.55 -5.65 41.96
C PRO A 92 -5.53 -6.30 42.90
N ASP A 93 -5.22 -7.56 42.67
CA ASP A 93 -4.19 -8.31 43.39
C ASP A 93 -3.02 -8.68 42.46
N ALA A 94 -1.93 -9.15 43.07
CA ALA A 94 -0.69 -9.48 42.37
C ALA A 94 -0.86 -10.64 41.39
N GLU A 95 -1.72 -11.62 41.72
CA GLU A 95 -1.97 -12.80 40.89
C GLU A 95 -2.78 -12.42 39.65
N ALA A 96 -3.85 -11.64 39.81
CA ALA A 96 -4.65 -11.12 38.71
C ALA A 96 -3.81 -10.22 37.79
N ARG A 97 -2.89 -9.42 38.37
CA ARG A 97 -1.97 -8.60 37.58
C ARG A 97 -0.99 -9.45 36.78
N GLN A 98 -0.44 -10.48 37.40
CA GLN A 98 0.48 -11.40 36.73
C GLN A 98 -0.21 -12.13 35.57
N ALA A 99 -1.41 -12.65 35.78
CA ALA A 99 -2.20 -13.28 34.73
C ALA A 99 -2.51 -12.30 33.58
N LEU A 100 -2.82 -11.04 33.89
CA LEU A 100 -3.02 -10.01 32.88
C LEU A 100 -1.74 -9.71 32.07
N ALA A 101 -0.59 -9.66 32.74
CA ALA A 101 0.69 -9.44 32.09
C ALA A 101 1.10 -10.63 31.20
N GLU A 102 0.81 -11.86 31.61
CA GLU A 102 1.03 -13.08 30.83
C GLU A 102 0.14 -13.12 29.58
N ASP A 103 -1.13 -12.75 29.70
CA ASP A 103 -2.04 -12.61 28.55
C ASP A 103 -1.50 -11.56 27.55
N TYR A 104 -1.04 -10.40 28.03
CA TYR A 104 -0.43 -9.38 27.16
C TYR A 104 0.87 -9.85 26.52
N HIS A 105 1.69 -10.61 27.25
CA HIS A 105 2.89 -11.23 26.71
C HIS A 105 2.54 -12.20 25.57
N ALA A 106 1.60 -13.13 25.80
CA ALA A 106 1.16 -14.08 24.79
C ALA A 106 0.56 -13.36 23.57
N PHE A 107 -0.23 -12.32 23.80
CA PHE A 107 -0.81 -11.52 22.73
C PHE A 107 0.25 -10.80 21.89
N ALA A 108 1.24 -10.17 22.54
CA ALA A 108 2.36 -9.53 21.86
C ALA A 108 3.18 -10.55 21.05
N ALA A 109 3.38 -11.76 21.60
CA ALA A 109 4.07 -12.85 20.91
C ALA A 109 3.38 -13.26 19.63
N GLU A 110 2.07 -13.53 19.72
CA GLU A 110 1.28 -14.00 18.59
C GLU A 110 1.16 -12.94 17.50
N LYS A 111 0.90 -11.68 17.89
CA LYS A 111 0.68 -10.61 16.91
C LYS A 111 1.97 -10.13 16.27
N SER A 112 3.08 -10.08 17.01
CA SER A 112 4.39 -9.59 16.54
C SER A 112 4.38 -8.19 15.88
N LEU A 113 3.25 -7.48 15.93
CA LEU A 113 2.96 -6.21 15.26
C LEU A 113 3.12 -5.02 16.20
N TYR A 114 2.91 -5.24 17.49
CA TYR A 114 2.89 -4.20 18.49
C TYR A 114 4.24 -4.11 19.19
N ASP A 115 4.92 -2.97 19.04
CA ASP A 115 6.15 -2.72 19.79
C ASP A 115 5.90 -2.77 21.30
N GLN A 116 4.74 -2.28 21.75
CA GLN A 116 4.39 -2.26 23.17
C GLN A 116 2.88 -2.33 23.40
N ILE A 117 2.50 -2.97 24.51
CA ILE A 117 1.14 -3.01 25.04
C ILE A 117 1.18 -2.43 26.46
N ARG A 118 0.34 -1.43 26.74
CA ARG A 118 0.33 -0.71 28.02
C ARG A 118 -1.09 -0.57 28.57
N LEU A 119 -1.26 -0.92 29.84
CA LEU A 119 -2.41 -0.49 30.64
C LEU A 119 -2.01 0.77 31.39
N ILE A 120 -2.79 1.85 31.21
CA ILE A 120 -2.55 3.15 31.86
C ILE A 120 -3.74 3.44 32.79
N ALA A 121 -3.44 3.84 34.02
CA ALA A 121 -4.42 4.24 35.02
C ALA A 121 -5.04 5.62 34.69
N PRO A 122 -6.20 5.96 35.30
CA PRO A 122 -6.82 7.27 35.11
C PRO A 122 -5.96 8.47 35.53
N ASP A 123 -4.95 8.27 36.37
CA ASP A 123 -3.97 9.27 36.76
C ASP A 123 -2.81 9.42 35.76
N GLY A 124 -2.76 8.59 34.71
CA GLY A 124 -1.71 8.58 33.69
C GLY A 124 -0.52 7.67 33.98
N ARG A 125 -0.50 6.93 35.09
CA ARG A 125 0.57 5.98 35.42
C ARG A 125 0.41 4.66 34.68
N GLU A 126 1.51 4.07 34.22
CA GLU A 126 1.53 2.71 33.66
C GLU A 126 1.31 1.67 34.79
N LEU A 127 0.41 0.71 34.56
CA LEU A 127 0.07 -0.37 35.50
C LEU A 127 0.63 -1.72 35.06
N VAL A 128 0.62 -1.95 33.75
CA VAL A 128 1.19 -3.12 33.08
C VAL A 128 1.81 -2.64 31.77
N ARG A 129 3.02 -3.10 31.45
CA ARG A 129 3.66 -2.85 30.17
C ARG A 129 4.35 -4.11 29.67
N VAL A 130 4.12 -4.45 28.41
CA VAL A 130 4.85 -5.49 27.68
C VAL A 130 5.52 -4.83 26.49
N ASN A 131 6.81 -5.10 26.31
CA ASN A 131 7.58 -4.63 25.16
C ASN A 131 7.91 -5.80 24.25
N TRP A 132 7.73 -5.62 22.95
CA TRP A 132 8.24 -6.53 21.92
C TRP A 132 9.71 -6.20 21.64
N ASN A 133 10.61 -7.08 22.09
CA ASN A 133 12.06 -6.90 21.91
C ASN A 133 12.57 -7.74 20.73
N GLY A 134 12.01 -7.52 19.53
CA GLY A 134 12.52 -8.13 18.29
C GLY A 134 12.36 -9.66 18.21
N GLY A 135 11.22 -10.19 18.65
CA GLY A 135 10.92 -11.64 18.61
C GLY A 135 10.62 -12.25 19.98
N SER A 136 10.92 -11.53 21.06
CA SER A 136 10.61 -11.96 22.43
C SER A 136 9.92 -10.82 23.17
N PRO A 137 8.62 -10.95 23.50
CA PRO A 137 7.97 -9.98 24.36
C PRO A 137 8.51 -10.12 25.78
N VAL A 138 8.59 -9.00 26.50
CA VAL A 138 9.04 -8.95 27.89
C VAL A 138 8.09 -8.10 28.70
N VAL A 139 7.58 -8.68 29.79
CA VAL A 139 6.82 -7.93 30.81
C VAL A 139 7.79 -7.01 31.54
N VAL A 140 7.43 -5.73 31.62
CA VAL A 140 8.24 -4.73 32.30
C VAL A 140 7.97 -4.77 33.80
N PRO A 141 9.01 -4.82 34.64
CA PRO A 141 8.86 -4.79 36.09
C PRO A 141 8.29 -3.46 36.61
N ASP A 142 7.66 -3.52 37.79
CA ASP A 142 6.88 -2.43 38.38
C ASP A 142 7.71 -1.15 38.63
N ASP A 143 8.99 -1.32 38.97
CA ASP A 143 9.93 -0.21 39.22
C ASP A 143 10.31 0.56 37.94
N GLN A 144 10.05 -0.01 36.76
CA GLN A 144 10.35 0.58 35.46
C GLN A 144 9.09 1.10 34.74
N LEU A 145 7.93 1.00 35.38
CA LEU A 145 6.68 1.59 34.90
C LEU A 145 6.74 3.12 35.05
N GLN A 146 6.27 3.81 34.03
CA GLN A 146 6.45 5.26 33.93
C GLN A 146 5.16 6.02 34.15
N ASP A 147 5.29 7.27 34.60
CA ASP A 147 4.21 8.25 34.56
C ASP A 147 4.14 8.86 33.15
N LYS A 148 2.95 8.84 32.55
CA LYS A 148 2.66 9.38 31.22
C LYS A 148 1.59 10.45 31.23
N ALA A 149 1.16 10.94 32.39
CA ALA A 149 0.11 11.95 32.51
C ALA A 149 0.38 13.20 31.65
N ALA A 150 1.65 13.62 31.55
CA ALA A 150 2.06 14.78 30.76
C ALA A 150 2.05 14.56 29.23
N ARG A 151 1.81 13.33 28.74
CA ARG A 151 1.81 13.05 27.30
C ARG A 151 0.48 13.47 26.66
N PRO A 152 0.50 14.23 25.55
CA PRO A 152 -0.73 14.71 24.91
C PRO A 152 -1.72 13.58 24.57
N TYR A 153 -1.23 12.44 24.07
CA TYR A 153 -2.11 11.32 23.72
C TYR A 153 -2.82 10.73 24.96
N VAL A 154 -2.19 10.71 26.14
CA VAL A 154 -2.84 10.24 27.38
C VAL A 154 -3.88 11.25 27.83
N ALA A 155 -3.51 12.53 27.87
CA ALA A 155 -4.41 13.60 28.27
C ALA A 155 -5.65 13.70 27.37
N GLU A 156 -5.49 13.52 26.06
CA GLU A 156 -6.62 13.52 25.11
C GLU A 156 -7.46 12.25 25.18
N THR A 157 -6.85 11.07 25.36
CA THR A 157 -7.61 9.82 25.50
C THR A 157 -8.42 9.77 26.79
N LEU A 158 -7.89 10.27 27.92
CA LEU A 158 -8.61 10.27 29.20
C LEU A 158 -9.84 11.21 29.21
N LYS A 159 -9.91 12.18 28.29
CA LYS A 159 -11.11 13.03 28.09
C LYS A 159 -12.22 12.31 27.31
N ARG A 160 -11.92 11.16 26.69
CA ARG A 160 -12.83 10.44 25.79
C ARG A 160 -13.59 9.34 26.53
N GLY A 161 -14.80 9.08 26.08
CA GLY A 161 -15.59 7.93 26.54
C GLY A 161 -15.03 6.61 26.00
N PRO A 162 -15.41 5.46 26.60
CA PRO A 162 -15.00 4.15 26.13
C PRO A 162 -15.30 3.94 24.65
N GLY A 163 -14.28 3.53 23.88
CA GLY A 163 -14.42 3.21 22.45
C GLY A 163 -14.47 4.42 21.49
N ALA A 164 -14.33 5.65 21.99
CA ALA A 164 -14.18 6.82 21.14
C ALA A 164 -12.74 6.94 20.63
N ILE A 165 -12.58 7.02 19.31
CA ILE A 165 -11.30 7.21 18.60
C ILE A 165 -11.15 8.69 18.22
#